data_AF-M5FVK7-F1
#
_entry.id   AF-M5FVK7-F1
#
_cell.length_a   1.000
_cell.length_b   1.000
_cell.length_c   1.000
_cell.angle_alpha   90.00
_cell.angle_beta   90.00
_cell.angle_gamma   90.00
#
_symmetry.space_group_name_H-M   'P 1'
#
loop_
_entity.id
_entity.type
_entity.pdbx_description
1 polymer ?
#
loop_
_entity_poly.entity_id
_entity_poly.type
_entity_poly.pdbx_seq_one_letter_code
_entity_poly.pdbx_strand_id
1 'polypeptide(L)'
;MPEEVGPVVEHKDAEGRGPLGRKWKAHLCFCTDCRLSLGHLLPSFISVDNDYITWLEKGTLKTYDSSPEKGTQRLFCGKCGASVGKRLPGRSELDVNLGMLELEGEGEEGGKGEGLAGVLREWTVWEKPRFMAEAGDGRLRDEILSGMKRDGFILD
;
A
#
# COMPACT_ATOMS: atom_id res chain seq x y z
N MET A 1 -16.64 -31.78 -11.04
CA MET A 1 -15.28 -31.97 -11.56
C MET A 1 -14.52 -30.73 -11.13
N PRO A 2 -13.56 -30.80 -10.21
CA PRO A 2 -12.81 -29.60 -9.87
C PRO A 2 -11.85 -29.34 -11.03
N GLU A 3 -12.07 -28.24 -11.73
CA GLU A 3 -11.04 -27.65 -12.59
C GLU A 3 -9.87 -27.27 -11.69
N GLU A 4 -8.68 -27.65 -12.11
CA GLU A 4 -7.43 -27.38 -11.40
C GLU A 4 -7.27 -25.86 -11.22
N VAL A 5 -7.36 -25.42 -9.97
CA VAL A 5 -7.12 -24.03 -9.60
C VAL A 5 -5.61 -23.81 -9.66
N GLY A 6 -5.19 -23.02 -10.65
CA GLY A 6 -3.78 -22.70 -10.90
C GLY A 6 -3.11 -21.96 -9.72
N PRO A 7 -1.77 -21.91 -9.71
CA PRO A 7 -1.00 -21.28 -8.62
C PRO A 7 -1.26 -19.77 -8.58
N VAL A 8 -1.22 -19.12 -7.41
CA VAL A 8 -1.02 -17.67 -7.43
C VAL A 8 0.37 -17.37 -7.84
N VAL A 9 0.40 -16.33 -8.65
CA VAL A 9 1.60 -15.83 -9.26
C VAL A 9 2.35 -15.09 -8.16
N GLU A 10 3.27 -15.79 -7.50
CA GLU A 10 4.49 -15.11 -7.06
C GLU A 10 5.16 -14.57 -8.33
N HIS A 11 5.02 -13.27 -8.58
CA HIS A 11 5.81 -12.63 -9.60
C HIS A 11 7.26 -12.64 -9.13
N LYS A 12 8.04 -13.62 -9.64
CA LYS A 12 9.48 -13.80 -9.39
C LYS A 12 10.35 -12.66 -9.94
N ASP A 13 9.75 -11.58 -10.42
CA ASP A 13 10.47 -10.60 -11.21
C ASP A 13 10.60 -9.30 -10.42
N ALA A 14 11.71 -9.19 -9.67
CA ALA A 14 12.31 -7.89 -9.41
C ALA A 14 12.76 -7.20 -10.72
N GLU A 15 12.74 -7.92 -11.85
CA GLU A 15 13.05 -7.45 -13.18
C GLU A 15 11.76 -7.13 -13.96
N GLY A 16 11.30 -5.87 -13.91
CA GLY A 16 10.05 -5.50 -14.60
C GLY A 16 9.62 -4.04 -14.49
N ARG A 17 8.97 -3.58 -15.57
CA ARG A 17 8.56 -2.22 -16.03
C ARG A 17 7.86 -1.28 -15.02
N GLY A 18 8.35 -1.13 -13.80
CA GLY A 18 8.03 0.06 -12.99
C GLY A 18 8.86 1.27 -13.47
N PRO A 19 8.65 2.47 -12.89
CA PRO A 19 9.17 3.75 -13.42
C PRO A 19 10.70 3.84 -13.54
N LEU A 20 11.44 2.81 -13.11
CA LEU A 20 12.90 2.77 -12.97
C LEU A 20 13.50 1.37 -13.25
N GLY A 21 12.78 0.55 -14.02
CA GLY A 21 13.21 -0.83 -14.31
C GLY A 21 12.92 -1.85 -13.20
N ARG A 22 12.29 -1.41 -12.09
CA ARG A 22 11.76 -2.26 -11.01
C ARG A 22 10.38 -1.82 -10.58
N LYS A 23 9.59 -2.76 -10.07
CA LYS A 23 8.30 -2.51 -9.41
C LYS A 23 8.47 -2.26 -7.90
N TRP A 24 7.55 -1.50 -7.31
CA TRP A 24 7.45 -1.19 -5.89
C TRP A 24 6.59 -2.22 -5.14
N LYS A 25 6.83 -2.39 -3.84
CA LYS A 25 6.03 -3.29 -3.01
C LYS A 25 4.73 -2.62 -2.58
N ALA A 26 3.59 -3.22 -2.90
CA ALA A 26 2.29 -2.81 -2.39
C ALA A 26 1.77 -3.84 -1.37
N HIS A 27 1.02 -3.40 -0.37
CA HIS A 27 0.47 -4.29 0.64
C HIS A 27 -0.82 -3.74 1.28
N LEU A 28 -1.64 -4.66 1.78
CA LEU A 28 -2.73 -4.34 2.71
C LEU A 28 -2.23 -4.44 4.16
N CYS A 29 -2.67 -3.52 5.01
CA CYS A 29 -2.32 -3.48 6.41
C CYS A 29 -3.51 -3.89 7.28
N PHE A 30 -3.30 -4.87 8.17
CA PHE A 30 -4.33 -5.36 9.08
C PHE A 30 -4.24 -4.82 10.51
N CYS A 31 -3.24 -3.98 10.82
CA CYS A 31 -3.12 -3.47 12.18
C CYS A 31 -4.28 -2.52 12.54
N THR A 32 -4.71 -2.59 13.80
CA THR A 32 -5.78 -1.73 14.33
C THR A 32 -5.47 -0.24 14.13
N ASP A 33 -4.22 0.16 14.35
CA ASP A 33 -3.84 1.56 14.32
C ASP A 33 -4.04 2.17 12.94
N CYS A 34 -3.64 1.47 11.88
CA CYS A 34 -3.86 1.96 10.51
C CYS A 34 -5.34 1.97 10.15
N ARG A 35 -6.10 0.92 10.53
CA ARG A 35 -7.55 0.85 10.27
C ARG A 35 -8.28 2.04 10.90
N LEU A 36 -8.00 2.31 12.17
CA LEU A 36 -8.66 3.37 12.93
C LEU A 36 -8.16 4.76 12.55
N SER A 37 -6.85 4.97 12.40
CA SER A 37 -6.31 6.30 12.09
C SER A 37 -6.71 6.78 10.70
N LEU A 38 -6.91 5.84 9.76
CA LEU A 38 -7.27 6.15 8.38
C LEU A 38 -8.77 6.05 8.12
N GLY A 39 -9.53 5.43 9.02
CA GLY A 39 -10.97 5.18 8.81
C GLY A 39 -11.25 4.21 7.65
N HIS A 40 -10.28 3.38 7.25
CA HIS A 40 -10.42 2.42 6.16
C HIS A 40 -10.33 1.00 6.70
N LEU A 41 -11.21 0.11 6.22
CA LEU A 41 -11.25 -1.29 6.68
C LEU A 41 -9.94 -2.03 6.40
N LEU A 42 -9.36 -1.79 5.22
CA LEU A 42 -8.11 -2.37 4.73
C LEU A 42 -7.27 -1.27 4.10
N PRO A 43 -6.50 -0.51 4.91
CA PRO A 43 -5.58 0.47 4.36
C PRO A 43 -4.54 -0.20 3.48
N SER A 44 -4.32 0.37 2.29
CA SER A 44 -3.40 -0.13 1.29
C SER A 44 -2.26 0.87 1.10
N PHE A 45 -1.03 0.36 1.02
CA PHE A 45 0.17 1.17 0.92
C PHE A 45 1.08 0.69 -0.20
N ILE A 46 1.85 1.61 -0.75
CA ILE A 46 3.00 1.34 -1.62
C ILE A 46 4.27 1.83 -0.93
N SER A 47 5.28 0.97 -0.80
CA SER A 47 6.57 1.29 -0.21
C SER A 47 7.49 1.83 -1.30
N VAL A 48 7.79 3.13 -1.25
CA VAL A 48 8.61 3.84 -2.25
C VAL A 48 9.84 4.43 -1.57
N ASP A 49 11.02 4.19 -2.14
CA ASP A 49 12.27 4.77 -1.64
C ASP A 49 12.23 6.30 -1.69
N ASN A 50 12.69 6.97 -0.63
CA ASN A 50 12.60 8.45 -0.52
C ASN A 50 13.28 9.17 -1.70
N ASP A 51 14.30 8.59 -2.31
CA ASP A 51 15.02 9.16 -3.46
C ASP A 51 14.16 9.31 -4.71
N TYR A 52 13.00 8.64 -4.76
CA TYR A 52 12.04 8.70 -5.87
C TYR A 52 10.79 9.52 -5.53
N ILE A 53 10.80 10.23 -4.39
CA ILE A 53 9.71 11.09 -3.96
C ILE A 53 10.17 12.53 -4.02
N THR A 54 9.62 13.27 -4.99
CA THR A 54 9.80 14.71 -5.07
C THR A 54 8.66 15.40 -4.33
N TRP A 55 9.01 16.19 -3.32
CA TRP A 55 8.06 16.98 -2.58
C TRP A 55 7.92 18.37 -3.22
N LEU A 56 6.77 18.63 -3.83
CA LEU A 56 6.49 19.93 -4.45
C LEU A 56 6.28 21.03 -3.40
N GLU A 57 5.57 20.71 -2.31
CA GLU A 57 5.37 21.59 -1.16
C GLU A 57 5.30 20.78 0.14
N LYS A 58 5.92 21.28 1.22
CA LYS A 58 5.88 20.66 2.56
C LYS A 58 5.30 21.54 3.67
N GLY A 59 4.90 22.78 3.36
CA GLY A 59 4.56 23.78 4.39
C GLY A 59 3.45 23.36 5.35
N THR A 60 2.53 22.50 4.89
CA THR A 60 1.43 21.97 5.69
C THR A 60 1.67 20.56 6.21
N LEU A 61 2.74 19.89 5.78
CA LEU A 61 3.04 18.51 6.16
C LEU A 61 3.43 18.44 7.64
N LYS A 62 2.75 17.56 8.38
CA LYS A 62 3.05 17.25 9.78
C LYS A 62 3.42 15.79 9.93
N THR A 63 4.25 15.51 10.93
CA THR A 63 4.64 14.17 11.32
C THR A 63 4.20 13.92 12.76
N TYR A 64 3.71 12.72 13.05
CA TYR A 64 3.36 12.28 14.40
C TYR A 64 3.94 10.89 14.69
N ASP A 65 4.66 10.76 15.79
CA ASP A 65 5.18 9.49 16.31
C ASP A 65 4.02 8.69 16.92
N SER A 66 3.34 7.90 16.08
CA SER A 66 2.09 7.21 16.46
C SER A 66 2.28 5.96 17.31
N SER A 67 3.49 5.38 17.28
CA SER A 67 3.88 4.25 18.11
C SER A 67 5.35 4.45 18.46
N PRO A 68 5.67 5.23 19.50
CA PRO A 68 7.05 5.56 19.84
C PRO A 68 7.92 4.31 20.07
N GLU A 69 7.35 3.28 20.70
CA GLU A 69 8.00 1.98 20.92
C GLU A 69 8.26 1.19 19.63
N LYS A 70 7.48 1.44 18.57
CA LYS A 70 7.67 0.85 17.24
C LYS A 70 8.32 1.82 16.25
N GLY A 71 8.72 3.02 16.69
CA GLY A 71 9.31 4.07 15.84
C GLY A 71 8.49 4.46 14.60
N THR A 72 7.17 4.26 14.61
CA THR A 72 6.33 4.52 13.42
C THR A 72 5.87 5.97 13.36
N GLN A 73 6.27 6.66 12.30
CA GLN A 73 5.94 8.06 12.04
C GLN A 73 4.87 8.19 10.97
N ARG A 74 3.76 8.87 11.29
CA ARG A 74 2.67 9.14 10.33
C ARG A 74 2.78 10.54 9.77
N LEU A 75 2.58 10.66 8.48
CA LEU A 75 2.64 11.92 7.74
C LEU A 75 1.26 12.29 7.25
N PHE A 76 0.86 13.54 7.51
CA PHE A 76 -0.46 14.05 7.16
C PHE A 76 -0.44 15.55 6.93
N CYS A 77 -1.46 16.06 6.23
CA CYS A 77 -1.67 17.49 6.09
C CYS A 77 -2.19 18.08 7.40
N GLY A 78 -1.45 19.00 8.01
CA GLY A 78 -1.86 19.70 9.23
C GLY A 78 -3.04 20.66 9.07
N LYS A 79 -3.53 20.88 7.84
CA LYS A 79 -4.74 21.69 7.60
C LYS A 79 -6.01 20.83 7.53
N CYS A 80 -6.00 19.74 6.75
CA CYS A 80 -7.20 18.93 6.51
C CYS A 80 -7.15 17.52 7.12
N GLY A 81 -6.01 17.09 7.65
CA GLY A 81 -5.84 15.76 8.23
C GLY A 81 -5.59 14.63 7.24
N ALA A 82 -5.56 14.90 5.92
CA ALA A 82 -5.31 13.87 4.90
C ALA A 82 -3.98 13.14 5.14
N SER A 83 -4.03 11.81 5.22
CA SER A 83 -2.87 10.98 5.56
C SER A 83 -2.08 10.62 4.30
N VAL A 84 -0.91 11.24 4.16
CA VAL A 84 0.01 11.04 3.03
C VAL A 84 0.68 9.67 3.10
N GLY A 85 1.10 9.24 4.28
CA GLY A 85 1.81 7.96 4.43
C GLY A 85 2.43 7.77 5.82
N LYS A 86 3.34 6.80 5.93
CA LYS A 86 4.08 6.51 7.17
C LYS A 86 5.52 6.08 6.92
N ARG A 87 6.41 6.36 7.87
CA ARG A 87 7.77 5.82 7.94
C ARG A 87 7.83 4.76 9.03
N LEU A 88 8.46 3.65 8.69
CA LEU A 88 8.78 2.58 9.63
C LEU A 88 10.24 2.73 10.05
N PRO A 89 10.61 2.36 11.29
CA PRO A 89 11.98 2.50 11.76
C PRO A 89 12.93 1.63 10.93
N GLY A 90 14.14 2.15 10.69
CA GLY A 90 15.19 1.41 9.98
C GLY A 90 14.92 1.19 8.48
N ARG A 91 13.92 1.86 7.88
CA ARG A 91 13.64 1.79 6.44
C ARG A 91 13.87 3.13 5.75
N SER A 92 14.45 3.08 4.55
CA SER A 92 14.60 4.23 3.64
C SER A 92 13.33 4.53 2.83
N GLU A 93 12.32 3.68 2.92
CA GLU A 93 11.07 3.78 2.17
C GLU A 93 10.04 4.65 2.92
N LEU A 94 9.17 5.32 2.16
CA LEU A 94 7.90 5.86 2.61
C LEU A 94 6.79 4.91 2.18
N ASP A 95 5.99 4.43 3.13
CA ASP A 95 4.73 3.76 2.83
C ASP A 95 3.70 4.85 2.51
N VAL A 96 3.46 5.09 1.22
CA VAL A 96 2.47 6.06 0.72
C VAL A 96 1.09 5.42 0.74
N ASN A 97 0.07 6.16 1.21
CA ASN A 97 -1.31 5.70 1.17
C ASN A 97 -1.79 5.63 -0.27
N LEU A 98 -2.17 4.44 -0.75
CA LEU A 98 -2.61 4.26 -2.14
C LEU A 98 -3.88 5.05 -2.45
N GLY A 99 -4.76 5.26 -1.47
CA GLY A 99 -5.97 6.08 -1.62
C GLY A 99 -5.70 7.59 -1.78
N MET A 100 -4.44 8.03 -1.68
CA MET A 100 -4.03 9.43 -1.91
C MET A 100 -3.36 9.64 -3.27
N LEU A 101 -3.20 8.58 -4.08
CA LEU A 101 -2.59 8.69 -5.40
C LEU A 101 -3.60 9.24 -6.39
N GLU A 102 -3.19 10.27 -7.12
CA GLU A 102 -3.90 10.86 -8.24
C GLU A 102 -2.94 10.94 -9.42
N LEU A 103 -3.45 10.77 -10.64
CA LEU A 103 -2.63 10.92 -11.85
C LEU A 103 -2.79 12.35 -12.38
N GLU A 104 -1.67 13.03 -12.63
CA GLU A 104 -1.71 14.33 -13.31
C GLU A 104 -1.97 14.12 -14.80
N GLY A 105 -3.20 14.43 -15.23
CA GLY A 105 -3.65 14.33 -16.61
C GLY A 105 -4.12 12.92 -17.00
N GLU A 106 -5.28 12.84 -17.65
CA GLU A 106 -5.81 11.59 -18.25
C GLU A 106 -5.06 11.19 -19.54
N GLY A 107 -3.83 11.70 -19.72
CA GLY A 107 -3.05 11.52 -20.93
C GLY A 107 -2.53 10.09 -21.08
N GLU A 108 -2.56 9.61 -22.31
CA GLU A 108 -2.24 8.26 -22.81
C GLU A 108 -0.90 7.66 -22.31
N GLU A 109 -0.04 8.46 -21.69
CA GLU A 109 1.29 8.08 -21.18
C GLU A 109 1.26 7.43 -19.78
N GLY A 110 0.14 7.50 -19.05
CA GLY A 110 -0.10 6.78 -17.80
C GLY A 110 -0.93 5.51 -18.03
N GLY A 111 -0.27 4.38 -18.25
CA GLY A 111 -0.92 3.07 -18.31
C GLY A 111 -1.85 2.88 -19.51
N LYS A 112 -1.46 3.23 -20.74
CA LYS A 112 -2.22 2.91 -21.98
C LYS A 112 -3.73 3.28 -21.93
N GLY A 113 -4.11 4.34 -21.20
CA GLY A 113 -5.51 4.73 -21.01
C GLY A 113 -6.29 3.98 -19.92
N GLU A 114 -5.60 3.23 -19.05
CA GLU A 114 -6.20 2.42 -17.98
C GLU A 114 -6.16 3.10 -16.60
N GLY A 115 -5.72 4.36 -16.55
CA GLY A 115 -5.70 5.19 -15.35
C GLY A 115 -4.86 4.62 -14.21
N LEU A 116 -5.23 4.97 -12.97
CA LEU A 116 -4.49 4.57 -11.77
C LEU A 116 -4.42 3.04 -11.62
N ALA A 117 -5.44 2.31 -12.06
CA ALA A 117 -5.44 0.85 -12.03
C ALA A 117 -4.33 0.26 -12.93
N GLY A 118 -4.18 0.81 -14.15
CA GLY A 118 -3.10 0.43 -15.06
C GLY A 118 -1.72 0.73 -14.48
N VAL A 119 -1.55 1.95 -13.97
CA VAL A 119 -0.31 2.39 -13.32
C VAL A 119 0.05 1.50 -12.14
N LEU A 120 -0.89 1.20 -11.24
CA LEU A 120 -0.62 0.32 -10.11
C LEU A 120 -0.24 -1.09 -10.54
N ARG A 121 -0.89 -1.66 -11.56
CA ARG A 121 -0.52 -2.99 -12.07
C ARG A 121 0.89 -3.01 -12.67
N GLU A 122 1.29 -1.95 -13.36
CA GLU A 122 2.62 -1.82 -13.95
C GLU A 122 3.69 -1.52 -12.90
N TRP A 123 3.39 -0.68 -11.93
CA TRP A 123 4.37 -0.17 -10.97
C TRP A 123 4.50 -1.01 -9.71
N THR A 124 3.55 -1.89 -9.39
CA THR A 124 3.54 -2.60 -8.10
C THR A 124 3.63 -4.12 -8.21
N VAL A 125 4.25 -4.71 -7.19
CA VAL A 125 4.12 -6.12 -6.81
C VAL A 125 3.38 -6.16 -5.48
N TRP A 126 2.25 -6.85 -5.44
CA TRP A 126 1.46 -6.98 -4.22
C TRP A 126 2.01 -8.11 -3.36
N GLU A 127 2.38 -7.77 -2.13
CA GLU A 127 2.83 -8.73 -1.14
C GLU A 127 1.66 -9.25 -0.30
N LYS A 128 1.92 -10.35 0.44
CA LYS A 128 0.99 -10.86 1.47
C LYS A 128 0.62 -9.74 2.45
N PRO A 129 -0.60 -9.75 3.01
CA PRO A 129 -0.98 -8.74 3.98
C PRO A 129 -0.03 -8.63 5.16
N ARG A 130 0.24 -7.40 5.59
CA ARG A 130 1.17 -7.11 6.68
C ARG A 130 0.44 -6.85 7.99
N PHE A 131 1.15 -7.07 9.09
CA PHE A 131 0.73 -6.75 10.46
C PHE A 131 -0.58 -7.43 10.90
N MET A 132 -0.86 -8.63 10.39
CA MET A 132 -2.06 -9.43 10.76
C MET A 132 -2.12 -9.79 12.25
N ALA A 133 -0.96 -9.96 12.90
CA ALA A 133 -0.87 -10.21 14.33
C ALA A 133 -1.27 -8.99 15.18
N GLU A 134 -1.30 -7.79 14.59
CA GLU A 134 -1.67 -6.53 15.25
C GLU A 134 -3.13 -6.15 15.01
N ALA A 135 -3.92 -7.04 14.40
CA ALA A 135 -5.36 -6.88 14.28
C ALA A 135 -6.02 -7.13 15.64
N GLY A 136 -6.58 -6.08 16.23
CA GLY A 136 -7.28 -6.14 17.52
C GLY A 136 -8.63 -6.83 17.41
N ASP A 137 -9.26 -6.77 16.23
CA ASP A 137 -10.44 -7.56 15.89
C ASP A 137 -10.02 -8.76 15.02
N GLY A 138 -9.75 -9.88 15.69
CA GLY A 138 -9.33 -11.12 15.04
C GLY A 138 -10.42 -11.71 14.14
N ARG A 139 -11.70 -11.59 14.53
CA ARG A 139 -12.81 -12.12 13.72
C ARG A 139 -12.93 -11.35 12.41
N LEU A 140 -12.88 -10.03 12.48
CA LEU A 140 -12.90 -9.20 11.28
C LEU A 140 -11.74 -9.53 10.34
N ARG A 141 -10.52 -9.66 10.89
CA ARG A 141 -9.34 -10.09 10.11
C ARG A 141 -9.60 -11.43 9.42
N ASP A 142 -10.07 -12.43 10.16
CA ASP A 142 -10.22 -13.80 9.66
C ASP A 142 -11.31 -13.90 8.58
N GLU A 143 -12.42 -13.18 8.73
CA GLU A 143 -13.47 -13.10 7.71
C GLU A 143 -13.00 -12.41 6.43
N ILE A 144 -12.26 -11.31 6.56
CA ILE A 144 -11.63 -10.63 5.42
C ILE A 144 -10.68 -11.58 4.71
N LEU A 145 -9.76 -12.22 5.43
CA LEU A 145 -8.80 -13.16 4.84
C LEU A 145 -9.50 -14.33 4.17
N SER A 146 -10.55 -14.87 4.79
CA SER A 146 -11.36 -15.95 4.22
C SER A 146 -12.02 -15.50 2.92
N GLY A 147 -12.56 -14.29 2.87
CA GLY A 147 -13.11 -13.69 1.65
C GLY A 147 -12.05 -13.50 0.57
N MET A 148 -10.89 -12.93 0.93
CA MET A 148 -9.78 -12.74 0.01
C MET A 148 -9.27 -14.06 -0.57
N LYS A 149 -9.19 -15.12 0.24
CA LYS A 149 -8.84 -16.48 -0.24
C LYS A 149 -9.90 -17.04 -1.18
N ARG A 150 -11.18 -16.98 -0.77
CA ARG A 150 -12.32 -17.44 -1.57
C ARG A 150 -12.35 -16.77 -2.95
N ASP A 151 -12.03 -15.48 -3.00
CA ASP A 151 -12.10 -14.67 -4.21
C ASP A 151 -10.75 -14.61 -4.96
N GLY A 152 -9.73 -15.37 -4.52
CA GLY A 152 -8.45 -15.53 -5.23
C GLY A 152 -7.44 -14.38 -5.06
N PHE A 153 -7.61 -13.51 -4.08
CA PHE A 153 -6.71 -12.38 -3.80
C PHE A 153 -5.45 -12.76 -3.00
N ILE A 154 -5.45 -13.88 -2.27
CA ILE A 154 -4.31 -14.36 -1.46
C ILE A 154 -4.28 -15.89 -1.50
N LEU A 155 -3.08 -16.52 -1.57
CA LEU A 155 -2.92 -17.96 -1.33
C LEU A 155 -2.59 -18.33 0.11
N ASP A 156 -2.94 -19.56 0.43
CA ASP A 156 -2.39 -20.34 1.55
C ASP A 156 -0.86 -20.50 1.45
#